data_AF-A0A3M1C8Y6-F1
#
_entry.id   AF-A0A3M1C8Y6-F1
#
_cell.length_a   1.000
_cell.length_b   1.000
_cell.length_c   1.000
_cell.angle_alpha   90.00
_cell.angle_beta   90.00
_cell.angle_gamma   90.00
#
_symmetry.space_group_name_H-M   'P 1'
#
loop_
_entity.id
_entity.type
_entity.pdbx_description
1 polymer ?
#
loop_
_entity_poly.entity_id
_entity_poly.type
_entity_poly.pdbx_seq_one_letter_code
_entity_poly.pdbx_strand_id
1 'polypeptide(L)'
;MSIVNIKNKINLSYVGAFLLGLLGGVSYIPFSYTIFTAILALAGLWTLWLQETSLKKIFIQGWLFQLALTLVGFNWVYHVAREFGYFPPFLAFITLLLFSALANLYIPLTGWLWGLTRHWLQLPFAISAFLLPLFYFLGETLMPTVFPWNFGYIF
;
A
#
# COMPACT_ATOMS: atom_id res chain seq x y z
N MET A 1 -5.77 40.11 18.02
CA MET A 1 -5.15 39.77 16.73
C MET A 1 -4.63 38.34 16.84
N SER A 2 -5.41 37.36 16.36
CA SER A 2 -5.12 35.93 16.55
C SER A 2 -4.07 35.46 15.54
N ILE A 3 -2.92 35.02 16.04
CA ILE A 3 -1.91 34.33 15.22
C ILE A 3 -2.51 32.97 14.84
N VAL A 4 -2.82 32.82 13.56
CA VAL A 4 -3.26 31.57 12.93
C VAL A 4 -2.16 30.53 13.13
N ASN A 5 -2.38 29.59 14.03
CA ASN A 5 -1.47 28.49 14.32
C ASN A 5 -1.62 27.43 13.22
N ILE A 6 -0.95 27.64 12.08
CA ILE A 6 -0.85 26.66 11.00
C ILE A 6 0.12 25.56 11.44
N LYS A 7 -0.32 24.69 12.36
CA LYS A 7 0.32 23.40 12.55
C LYS A 7 -0.10 22.51 11.38
N ASN A 8 0.67 22.55 10.29
CA ASN A 8 0.70 21.46 9.33
C ASN A 8 1.24 20.21 10.05
N LYS A 9 0.35 19.54 10.78
CA LYS A 9 0.67 18.30 11.48
C LYS A 9 0.61 17.18 10.45
N ILE A 10 1.72 16.98 9.72
CA ILE A 10 1.89 15.78 8.89
C ILE A 10 1.62 14.59 9.81
N ASN A 11 0.62 13.78 9.46
CA ASN A 11 0.29 12.61 10.25
C ASN A 11 1.39 11.56 10.01
N LEU A 12 2.21 11.31 11.04
CA LEU A 12 3.32 10.36 10.97
C LEU A 12 2.89 8.97 10.48
N SER A 13 1.63 8.58 10.66
CA SER A 13 1.15 7.28 10.18
C SER A 13 1.02 7.21 8.66
N TYR A 14 0.75 8.32 7.98
CA TYR A 14 0.76 8.36 6.51
C TYR A 14 2.17 8.27 5.95
N VAL A 15 3.12 8.97 6.59
CA VAL A 15 4.54 8.87 6.22
C VAL A 15 5.04 7.46 6.48
N GLY A 16 4.69 6.88 7.63
CA GLY A 16 5.02 5.49 7.97
C GLY A 16 4.50 4.50 6.94
N ALA A 17 3.23 4.62 6.52
CA ALA A 17 2.66 3.75 5.50
C ALA A 17 3.38 3.87 4.15
N PHE A 18 3.72 5.09 3.74
CA PHE A 18 4.49 5.33 2.51
C PHE A 18 5.90 4.71 2.59
N LEU A 19 6.62 4.93 3.70
CA LEU A 19 7.95 4.36 3.91
C LEU A 19 7.95 2.83 3.96
N LEU A 20 6.93 2.23 4.59
CA LEU A 20 6.74 0.78 4.59
C LEU A 20 6.46 0.25 3.18
N GLY A 21 5.74 1.01 2.35
CA GLY A 21 5.53 0.66 0.94
C GLY A 21 6.85 0.68 0.15
N LEU A 22 7.69 1.70 0.35
CA LEU A 22 9.03 1.73 -0.24
C LEU A 22 9.87 0.52 0.20
N LEU A 23 9.81 0.18 1.50
CA LEU A 23 10.51 -0.98 2.05
C LEU A 23 10.03 -2.29 1.41
N GLY A 24 8.72 -2.45 1.19
CA GLY A 24 8.18 -3.61 0.49
C GLY A 24 8.55 -3.66 -0.99
N GLY A 25 8.63 -2.51 -1.66
CA GLY A 25 9.00 -2.43 -3.08
C GLY A 25 10.43 -2.87 -3.35
N VAL A 26 11.35 -2.55 -2.44
CA VAL A 26 12.75 -3.00 -2.56
C VAL A 26 12.93 -4.49 -2.22
N SER A 27 11.93 -5.17 -1.68
CA SER A 27 11.99 -6.63 -1.45
C SER A 27 11.99 -7.44 -2.75
N TYR A 28 11.66 -6.82 -3.89
CA TYR A 28 11.60 -7.47 -5.20
C TYR A 28 12.89 -7.28 -6.01
N ILE A 29 13.08 -8.10 -7.04
CA ILE A 29 14.15 -7.98 -8.03
C ILE A 29 14.11 -6.56 -8.64
N PRO A 30 15.26 -5.88 -8.86
CA PRO A 30 16.64 -6.38 -8.79
C PRO A 30 17.32 -6.24 -7.44
N PHE A 31 16.68 -5.58 -6.48
CA PHE A 31 17.27 -5.32 -5.17
C PHE A 31 17.41 -6.59 -4.34
N SER A 32 16.48 -7.55 -4.54
CA SER A 32 16.47 -8.89 -3.92
C SER A 32 16.80 -8.84 -2.42
N TYR A 33 16.33 -7.79 -1.72
CA TYR A 33 16.43 -7.76 -0.28
C TYR A 33 15.60 -8.91 0.29
N THR A 34 16.03 -9.36 1.45
CA THR A 34 15.51 -10.59 2.07
C THR A 34 14.01 -10.52 2.32
N ILE A 35 13.38 -11.71 2.36
CA ILE A 35 12.00 -11.95 2.82
C ILE A 35 11.62 -11.14 4.08
N PHE A 36 12.60 -10.85 4.94
CA PHE A 36 12.43 -10.03 6.13
C PHE A 36 11.90 -8.62 5.82
N THR A 37 12.35 -7.98 4.74
CA THR A 37 11.88 -6.63 4.37
C THR A 37 10.40 -6.61 3.97
N ALA A 38 9.95 -7.64 3.25
CA ALA A 38 8.54 -7.81 2.88
C ALA A 38 7.67 -8.07 4.10
N ILE A 39 8.11 -8.96 5.00
CA ILE A 39 7.42 -9.23 6.27
C ILE A 39 7.33 -7.96 7.10
N LEU A 40 8.41 -7.20 7.24
CA LEU A 40 8.42 -5.94 7.98
C LEU A 40 7.49 -4.89 7.37
N ALA A 41 7.46 -4.78 6.04
CA ALA A 41 6.57 -3.88 5.33
C ALA A 41 5.09 -4.20 5.61
N LEU A 42 4.68 -5.45 5.43
CA LEU A 42 3.30 -5.91 5.66
C LEU A 42 2.91 -5.85 7.15
N ALA A 43 3.73 -6.40 8.03
CA ALA A 43 3.47 -6.39 9.47
C ALA A 43 3.42 -4.95 10.02
N GLY A 44 4.27 -4.06 9.51
CA GLY A 44 4.25 -2.65 9.83
C GLY A 44 2.93 -1.98 9.41
N LEU A 45 2.46 -2.23 8.18
CA LEU A 45 1.19 -1.70 7.70
C LEU A 45 0.02 -2.20 8.56
N TRP A 46 -0.02 -3.49 8.86
CA TRP A 46 -1.04 -4.11 9.71
C TRP A 46 -1.02 -3.55 11.13
N THR A 47 0.16 -3.25 11.67
CA THR A 47 0.29 -2.58 12.97
C THR A 47 -0.33 -1.18 12.95
N LEU A 48 -0.10 -0.40 11.89
CA LEU A 48 -0.74 0.91 11.71
C LEU A 48 -2.27 0.78 11.66
N TRP A 49 -2.79 -0.22 10.95
CA TRP A 49 -4.22 -0.47 10.86
C TRP A 49 -4.83 -0.93 12.18
N LEU A 50 -4.16 -1.80 12.93
CA LEU A 50 -4.60 -2.26 14.26
C LEU A 50 -4.74 -1.11 15.26
N GLN A 51 -3.89 -0.09 15.15
CA GLN A 51 -3.90 1.09 16.01
C GLN A 51 -4.88 2.18 15.54
N GLU A 52 -5.43 2.06 14.33
CA GLU A 52 -6.30 3.07 13.73
C GLU A 52 -7.78 2.68 13.83
N THR A 53 -8.62 3.67 14.15
CA THR A 53 -10.08 3.49 14.27
C THR A 53 -10.84 4.10 13.11
N SER A 54 -10.24 5.05 12.41
CA SER A 54 -10.87 5.71 11.26
C SER A 54 -10.69 4.89 9.98
N LEU A 55 -11.79 4.36 9.43
CA LEU A 55 -11.81 3.64 8.14
C LEU A 55 -11.16 4.43 7.00
N LYS A 56 -11.39 5.75 6.95
CA LYS A 56 -10.76 6.64 5.96
C LYS A 56 -9.24 6.61 6.05
N LYS A 57 -8.69 6.53 7.26
CA LYS A 57 -7.24 6.54 7.48
C LYS A 57 -6.63 5.19 7.14
N ILE A 58 -7.29 4.10 7.50
CA ILE A 58 -6.90 2.73 7.10
C ILE A 58 -6.79 2.63 5.57
N PHE A 59 -7.83 3.11 4.86
CA PHE A 59 -7.83 3.15 3.40
C PHE A 59 -6.67 3.99 2.84
N ILE A 60 -6.48 5.22 3.32
CA ILE A 60 -5.40 6.11 2.85
C ILE A 60 -4.02 5.51 3.14
N GLN A 61 -3.82 4.90 4.31
CA GLN A 61 -2.56 4.21 4.65
C GLN A 61 -2.30 3.05 3.67
N GLY A 62 -3.29 2.21 3.41
CA GLY A 62 -3.16 1.13 2.42
C GLY A 62 -2.88 1.65 1.01
N TRP A 63 -3.50 2.77 0.64
CA TRP A 63 -3.33 3.37 -0.68
C TRP A 63 -1.94 3.99 -0.84
N LEU A 64 -1.43 4.68 0.17
CA LEU A 64 -0.06 5.21 0.19
C LEU A 64 0.99 4.10 0.19
N PHE A 65 0.75 3.03 0.95
CA PHE A 65 1.61 1.86 0.96
C PHE A 65 1.67 1.22 -0.43
N GLN A 66 0.52 0.90 -1.05
CA GLN A 66 0.50 0.27 -2.37
C GLN A 66 1.05 1.20 -3.46
N LEU A 67 0.86 2.52 -3.32
CA LEU A 67 1.42 3.50 -4.23
C LEU A 67 2.94 3.43 -4.22
N ALA A 68 3.56 3.52 -3.03
CA ALA A 68 5.00 3.46 -2.87
C ALA A 68 5.59 2.09 -3.27
N LEU A 69 4.93 1.00 -2.85
CA LEU A 69 5.26 -0.37 -3.21
C LEU A 69 5.33 -0.53 -4.73
N THR A 70 4.27 -0.10 -5.43
CA THR A 70 4.17 -0.25 -6.88
C THR A 70 5.10 0.72 -7.60
N LEU A 71 5.29 1.94 -7.09
CA LEU A 71 6.19 2.93 -7.68
C LEU A 71 7.63 2.43 -7.75
N VAL A 72 8.08 1.72 -6.70
CA VAL A 72 9.42 1.11 -6.66
C VAL A 72 9.45 -0.19 -7.46
N GLY A 73 8.50 -1.11 -7.23
CA GLY A 73 8.49 -2.43 -7.88
C GLY A 73 8.21 -2.40 -9.39
N PHE A 74 7.57 -1.34 -9.88
CA PHE A 74 7.18 -1.19 -11.29
C PHE A 74 7.71 0.10 -11.91
N ASN A 75 8.83 0.63 -11.43
CA ASN A 75 9.45 1.81 -12.02
C ASN A 75 9.75 1.62 -13.53
N TRP A 76 9.95 0.38 -13.98
CA TRP A 76 10.13 0.00 -15.38
C TRP A 76 8.93 0.35 -16.29
N VAL A 77 7.72 0.55 -15.75
CA VAL A 77 6.55 1.01 -16.51
C VAL A 77 6.81 2.36 -17.18
N TYR A 78 7.62 3.23 -16.55
CA TYR A 78 8.07 4.48 -17.18
C TYR A 78 8.81 4.19 -18.49
N HIS A 79 9.77 3.26 -18.48
CA HIS A 79 10.56 2.90 -19.66
C HIS A 79 9.67 2.32 -20.76
N VAL A 80 8.71 1.47 -20.39
CA VAL A 80 7.77 0.90 -21.36
C VAL A 80 6.91 1.98 -22.02
N ALA A 81 6.40 2.94 -21.24
CA ALA A 81 5.62 4.06 -21.78
C ALA A 81 6.46 4.97 -22.69
N ARG A 82 7.75 5.17 -22.37
CA ARG A 82 8.69 5.97 -23.19
C ARG A 82 9.02 5.29 -24.51
N GLU A 83 9.39 4.02 -24.45
CA GLU A 83 9.99 3.29 -25.58
C GLU A 83 8.93 2.71 -26.51
N PHE A 84 7.88 2.10 -25.96
CA PHE A 84 6.84 1.44 -26.74
C PHE A 84 5.57 2.27 -26.87
N GLY A 85 5.28 3.13 -25.89
CA GLY A 85 4.16 4.07 -25.94
C GLY A 85 4.48 5.37 -26.69
N TYR A 86 5.75 5.62 -27.00
CA TYR A 86 6.25 6.87 -27.60
C TYR A 86 5.86 8.14 -26.81
N PHE A 87 5.56 8.01 -25.52
CA PHE A 87 5.15 9.15 -24.71
C PHE A 87 6.33 10.08 -24.40
N PRO A 88 6.15 11.42 -24.40
CA PRO A 88 7.14 12.34 -23.86
C PRO A 88 7.39 12.06 -22.35
N PRO A 89 8.53 12.49 -21.77
CA PRO A 89 8.95 12.11 -20.42
C PRO A 89 7.88 12.36 -19.35
N PHE A 90 7.22 13.52 -19.44
CA PHE A 90 6.17 13.92 -18.53
C PHE A 90 4.96 12.97 -18.55
N LEU A 91 4.48 12.58 -19.75
CA LEU A 91 3.34 11.67 -19.87
C LEU A 91 3.71 10.25 -19.42
N ALA A 92 4.91 9.77 -19.72
CA ALA A 92 5.38 8.48 -19.20
C ALA A 92 5.47 8.45 -17.67
N PHE A 93 5.89 9.55 -17.05
CA PHE A 93 5.88 9.68 -15.59
C PHE A 93 4.46 9.70 -15.02
N ILE A 94 3.51 10.39 -15.67
CA ILE A 94 2.09 10.33 -15.29
C ILE A 94 1.55 8.90 -15.42
N THR A 95 1.90 8.18 -16.50
CA THR A 95 1.51 6.76 -16.67
C THR A 95 2.00 5.91 -15.51
N LEU A 96 3.26 6.06 -15.11
CA LEU A 96 3.79 5.38 -13.93
C LEU A 96 3.01 5.74 -12.67
N LEU A 97 2.76 7.03 -12.41
CA LEU A 97 2.00 7.46 -11.22
C LEU A 97 0.58 6.91 -11.19
N LEU A 98 -0.13 6.94 -12.32
CA LEU A 98 -1.49 6.40 -12.43
C LEU A 98 -1.50 4.88 -12.26
N PHE A 99 -0.56 4.18 -12.88
CA PHE A 99 -0.39 2.74 -12.69
C PHE A 99 -0.14 2.42 -11.22
N SER A 100 0.83 3.08 -10.58
CA SER A 100 1.15 2.85 -9.18
C SER A 100 0.00 3.20 -8.23
N ALA A 101 -0.85 4.16 -8.58
CA ALA A 101 -2.02 4.53 -7.78
C ALA A 101 -3.16 3.49 -7.84
N LEU A 102 -3.17 2.61 -8.84
CA LEU A 102 -4.32 1.76 -9.18
C LEU A 102 -4.01 0.26 -9.28
N ALA A 103 -2.75 -0.14 -9.45
CA ALA A 103 -2.39 -1.53 -9.75
C ALA A 103 -2.79 -2.51 -8.63
N ASN A 104 -2.62 -2.10 -7.37
CA ASN A 104 -2.81 -2.96 -6.19
C ASN A 104 -3.90 -2.42 -5.25
N LEU A 105 -5.02 -1.96 -5.80
CA LEU A 105 -6.16 -1.43 -5.02
C LEU A 105 -6.76 -2.44 -4.04
N TYR A 106 -6.51 -3.74 -4.22
CA TYR A 106 -6.91 -4.73 -3.24
C TYR A 106 -6.29 -4.47 -1.85
N ILE A 107 -5.09 -3.87 -1.76
CA ILE A 107 -4.45 -3.57 -0.47
C ILE A 107 -5.27 -2.55 0.35
N PRO A 108 -5.58 -1.34 -0.14
CA PRO A 108 -6.43 -0.40 0.60
C PRO A 108 -7.85 -0.93 0.81
N LEU A 109 -8.40 -1.67 -0.16
CA LEU A 109 -9.76 -2.20 -0.07
C LEU A 109 -9.89 -3.31 0.99
N THR A 110 -8.92 -4.20 1.09
CA THR A 110 -8.88 -5.23 2.15
C THR A 110 -8.73 -4.61 3.53
N GLY A 111 -7.84 -3.63 3.69
CA GLY A 111 -7.72 -2.88 4.94
C GLY A 111 -9.04 -2.22 5.32
N TRP A 112 -9.72 -1.58 4.35
CA TRP A 112 -11.02 -0.96 4.59
C TRP A 112 -12.11 -1.97 4.97
N LEU A 113 -12.23 -3.09 4.25
CA LEU A 113 -13.18 -4.17 4.55
C LEU A 113 -12.92 -4.80 5.92
N TRP A 114 -11.65 -5.07 6.24
CA TRP A 114 -11.24 -5.52 7.56
C TRP A 114 -11.60 -4.50 8.64
N GLY A 115 -11.32 -3.21 8.41
CA GLY A 115 -11.67 -2.14 9.36
C GLY A 115 -13.18 -2.03 9.56
N LEU A 116 -13.97 -2.21 8.49
CA LEU A 116 -15.42 -2.21 8.53
C LEU A 116 -15.95 -3.35 9.39
N THR A 117 -15.44 -4.57 9.18
CA THR A 117 -15.83 -5.73 9.99
C THR A 117 -15.43 -5.59 11.46
N ARG A 118 -14.22 -5.06 11.75
CA ARG A 118 -13.79 -4.73 13.11
C ARG A 118 -14.74 -3.73 13.77
N HIS A 119 -15.14 -2.68 13.06
CA HIS A 119 -16.05 -1.65 13.57
C HIS A 119 -17.46 -2.21 13.83
N TRP A 120 -17.99 -3.01 12.91
CA TRP A 120 -19.37 -3.52 13.00
C TRP A 120 -19.52 -4.61 14.05
N LEU A 121 -18.53 -5.50 14.16
CA LEU A 121 -18.56 -6.64 15.07
C LEU A 121 -17.86 -6.38 16.41
N GLN A 122 -17.29 -5.19 16.61
CA GLN A 122 -16.56 -4.79 17.82
C GLN A 122 -15.51 -5.83 18.26
N LEU A 123 -14.76 -6.35 17.29
CA LEU A 123 -13.88 -7.50 17.51
C LEU A 123 -12.76 -7.18 18.51
N PRO A 124 -12.43 -8.13 19.42
CA PRO A 124 -11.26 -7.98 20.27
C PRO A 124 -9.98 -7.98 19.43
N PHE A 125 -8.94 -7.32 19.95
CA PHE A 125 -7.67 -7.13 19.25
C PHE A 125 -7.10 -8.43 18.65
N ALA A 126 -7.08 -9.52 19.42
CA ALA A 126 -6.51 -10.80 18.98
C ALA A 126 -7.23 -11.38 17.75
N ILE A 127 -8.57 -11.36 17.75
CA ILE A 127 -9.38 -11.84 16.62
C ILE A 127 -9.17 -10.91 15.42
N SER A 128 -9.18 -9.59 15.65
CA SER A 128 -8.96 -8.60 14.60
C SER A 128 -7.59 -8.76 13.94
N ALA A 129 -6.54 -9.04 14.71
CA ALA A 129 -5.19 -9.28 14.19
C ALA A 129 -5.12 -10.58 13.39
N PHE A 130 -5.79 -11.64 13.84
CA PHE A 130 -5.84 -12.91 13.11
C PHE A 130 -6.62 -12.84 11.80
N LEU A 131 -7.63 -11.97 11.72
CA LEU A 131 -8.41 -11.77 10.49
C LEU A 131 -7.63 -11.00 9.41
N LEU A 132 -6.63 -10.18 9.76
CA LEU A 132 -5.90 -9.38 8.77
C LEU A 132 -5.28 -10.20 7.63
N PRO A 133 -4.49 -11.26 7.91
CA PRO A 133 -3.98 -12.15 6.87
C PRO A 133 -5.08 -12.76 6.00
N LEU A 134 -6.22 -13.14 6.59
CA LEU A 134 -7.34 -13.73 5.86
C LEU A 134 -7.95 -12.72 4.88
N PHE A 135 -8.23 -11.50 5.34
CA PHE A 135 -8.73 -10.43 4.46
C PHE A 135 -7.74 -10.12 3.35
N TYR A 136 -6.45 -10.06 3.67
CA TYR A 136 -5.40 -9.79 2.69
C TYR A 136 -5.36 -10.89 1.61
N PHE A 137 -5.33 -12.16 2.02
CA PHE A 137 -5.37 -13.31 1.12
C PHE A 137 -6.62 -13.31 0.22
N LEU A 138 -7.79 -13.06 0.80
CA LEU A 138 -9.04 -12.99 0.04
C LEU A 138 -9.02 -11.84 -0.98
N GLY A 139 -8.49 -10.68 -0.60
CA GLY A 139 -8.38 -9.56 -1.53
C GLY A 139 -7.43 -9.84 -2.67
N GLU A 140 -6.26 -10.41 -2.38
CA GLU A 140 -5.29 -10.80 -3.39
C GLU A 140 -5.86 -11.84 -4.37
N THR A 141 -6.67 -12.78 -3.86
CA THR A 141 -7.23 -13.87 -4.67
C THR A 141 -8.45 -13.46 -5.48
N LEU A 142 -9.35 -12.65 -4.89
CA LEU A 142 -10.67 -12.38 -5.44
C LEU A 142 -10.77 -11.05 -6.18
N MET A 143 -9.93 -10.07 -5.86
CA MET A 143 -10.06 -8.75 -6.46
C MET A 143 -9.32 -8.69 -7.80
N PRO A 144 -9.93 -8.09 -8.83
CA PRO A 144 -9.27 -7.93 -10.11
C PRO A 144 -8.06 -7.02 -9.95
N THR A 145 -6.89 -7.55 -10.31
CA THR A 145 -5.64 -6.78 -10.40
C THR A 145 -5.28 -6.59 -11.86
N VAL A 146 -4.61 -5.47 -12.17
CA VAL A 146 -4.09 -5.23 -13.52
C VAL A 146 -3.07 -6.30 -13.91
N PHE A 147 -2.33 -6.78 -12.90
CA PHE A 147 -1.32 -7.81 -13.04
C PHE A 147 -1.27 -8.61 -11.72
N PRO A 148 -1.27 -9.95 -11.76
CA PRO A 148 -1.28 -10.79 -10.56
C PRO A 148 0.11 -10.77 -9.92
N TRP A 149 0.46 -9.70 -9.22
CA TRP A 149 1.73 -9.55 -8.50
C TRP A 149 1.51 -9.49 -7.00
N ASN A 150 2.27 -10.32 -6.29
CA ASN A 150 2.09 -10.50 -4.86
C ASN A 150 3.41 -10.73 -4.13
N PHE A 151 3.34 -10.75 -2.81
CA PHE A 151 4.50 -10.99 -1.93
C PHE A 151 5.01 -12.44 -1.96
N GLY A 152 4.24 -13.38 -2.54
CA GLY A 152 4.64 -14.77 -2.72
C GLY A 152 5.77 -14.96 -3.74
N TYR A 153 5.96 -14.03 -4.69
CA TYR A 153 7.03 -14.10 -5.69
C TYR A 153 8.45 -13.80 -5.15
N ILE A 154 8.56 -13.56 -3.83
CA ILE A 154 9.84 -13.36 -3.15
C ILE A 154 10.44 -14.72 -2.72
N PHE A 155 9.67 -15.81 -2.80
CA PHE A 155 10.09 -17.19 -2.53
C PHE A 155 10.40 -17.96 -3.82
#